data_AF-A0A7C2LGF1-F1
#
_entry.id   AF-A0A7C2LGF1-F1
#
_cell.length_a   1.000
_cell.length_b   1.000
_cell.length_c   1.000
_cell.angle_alpha   90.00
_cell.angle_beta   90.00
_cell.angle_gamma   90.00
#
_symmetry.space_group_name_H-M   'P 1'
#
loop_
_entity.id
_entity.type
_entity.pdbx_description
1 polymer ?
#
loop_
_entity_poly.entity_id
_entity_poly.type
_entity_poly.pdbx_seq_one_letter_code
_entity_poly.pdbx_strand_id
1 'polypeptide(L)'
;MTFKPEMYVEYEELIRDIKSIKIQGATNVALATLHGIKLISSKLSDSASQSETTDLVKSYGYELANARDNEPLARNGVKYILYKIGEAGKNLEDGEGNWRELLQELCREYIRGIEDAKKRIIENSKGAFSGIEEVRGIMTHCHSSTAVTVIANYISDNPHVPVVTTETRPLYQGRKTATRLIEKGVDTTMIVDSAAESFITDKGSFPIDILFIGADQITSDGSTINKIGSWG
;
A
#
# COMPACT_ATOMS: atom_id res chain seq x y z
N MET A 1 10.80 4.63 3.37
CA MET A 1 10.35 5.07 4.70
C MET A 1 8.96 4.54 4.95
N THR A 2 8.68 4.06 6.16
CA THR A 2 7.30 3.79 6.62
C THR A 2 6.72 5.14 7.03
N PHE A 3 5.45 5.42 6.70
CA PHE A 3 4.77 6.62 7.18
C PHE A 3 4.78 6.65 8.72
N LYS A 4 5.05 7.82 9.29
CA LYS A 4 5.18 8.05 10.73
C LYS A 4 4.19 9.15 11.12
N PRO A 5 2.96 8.80 11.54
CA PRO A 5 1.90 9.77 11.82
C PRO A 5 2.31 10.86 12.80
N GLU A 6 3.16 10.52 13.79
CA GLU A 6 3.65 11.42 14.83
C GLU A 6 4.48 12.60 14.33
N MET A 7 5.01 12.53 13.09
CA MET A 7 5.75 13.64 12.48
C MET A 7 4.84 14.67 11.82
N TYR A 8 3.52 14.41 11.74
CA TYR A 8 2.56 15.22 11.03
C TYR A 8 1.46 15.67 11.97
N VAL A 9 1.49 16.95 12.37
CA VAL A 9 0.45 17.56 13.21
C VAL A 9 -0.48 18.48 12.42
N GLU A 10 -0.04 18.95 11.24
CA GLU A 10 -0.81 19.84 10.37
C GLU A 10 -1.29 19.12 9.10
N TYR A 11 -2.52 19.43 8.68
CA TYR A 11 -3.15 18.86 7.48
C TYR A 11 -2.44 19.29 6.19
N GLU A 12 -2.02 20.55 6.12
CA GLU A 12 -1.38 21.15 4.96
C GLU A 12 -0.01 20.52 4.67
N GLU A 13 0.71 20.11 5.71
CA GLU A 13 1.96 19.39 5.58
C GLU A 13 1.76 18.00 4.95
N LEU A 14 0.70 17.28 5.34
CA LEU A 14 0.36 15.98 4.75
C LEU A 14 0.09 16.11 3.25
N ILE A 15 -0.76 17.08 2.83
CA ILE A 15 -1.04 17.31 1.41
C ILE A 15 0.25 17.58 0.65
N ARG A 16 1.09 18.49 1.14
CA ARG A 16 2.34 18.88 0.49
C ARG A 16 3.28 17.68 0.31
N ASP A 17 3.40 16.86 1.34
CA ASP A 17 4.31 15.71 1.34
C ASP A 17 3.78 14.53 0.51
N ILE A 18 2.46 14.38 0.38
CA ILE A 18 1.85 13.46 -0.60
C ILE A 18 2.13 13.96 -2.02
N LYS A 19 1.84 15.23 -2.33
CA LYS A 19 2.04 15.83 -3.66
C LYS A 19 3.49 15.76 -4.13
N SER A 20 4.44 16.01 -3.23
CA SER A 20 5.88 15.99 -3.52
C SER A 20 6.50 14.58 -3.56
N ILE A 21 5.72 13.51 -3.38
CA ILE A 21 6.19 12.11 -3.40
C ILE A 21 7.10 11.77 -2.21
N LYS A 22 7.23 12.67 -1.23
CA LYS A 22 7.91 12.36 0.04
C LYS A 22 7.16 11.25 0.79
N ILE A 23 5.83 11.34 0.84
CA ILE A 23 4.95 10.23 1.19
C ILE A 23 4.60 9.48 -0.09
N GLN A 24 5.00 8.21 -0.17
CA GLN A 24 4.81 7.39 -1.37
C GLN A 24 4.56 5.92 -1.03
N GLY A 25 3.92 5.24 -1.98
CA GLY A 25 3.41 3.88 -1.85
C GLY A 25 1.97 3.89 -1.36
N ALA A 26 1.11 3.11 -2.01
CA ALA A 26 -0.34 3.14 -1.80
C ALA A 26 -0.74 3.04 -0.30
N THR A 27 -0.10 2.14 0.45
CA THR A 27 -0.33 2.01 1.91
C THR A 27 0.03 3.28 2.66
N ASN A 28 1.20 3.87 2.42
CA ASN A 28 1.63 5.07 3.15
C ASN A 28 0.72 6.26 2.85
N VAL A 29 0.28 6.42 1.59
CA VAL A 29 -0.64 7.49 1.21
C VAL A 29 -2.01 7.28 1.87
N ALA A 30 -2.53 6.04 1.88
CA ALA A 30 -3.77 5.73 2.59
C ALA A 30 -3.68 6.02 4.10
N LEU A 31 -2.58 5.61 4.76
CA LEU A 31 -2.34 5.92 6.18
C LEU A 31 -2.26 7.44 6.42
N ALA A 32 -1.61 8.18 5.52
CA ALA A 32 -1.52 9.64 5.59
C ALA A 32 -2.89 10.31 5.41
N THR A 33 -3.72 9.83 4.48
CA THR A 33 -5.10 10.28 4.31
C THR A 33 -5.93 10.07 5.56
N LEU A 34 -5.89 8.87 6.16
CA LEU A 34 -6.64 8.54 7.38
C LEU A 34 -6.15 9.34 8.58
N HIS A 35 -4.83 9.56 8.69
CA HIS A 35 -4.26 10.43 9.71
C HIS A 35 -4.73 11.87 9.54
N GLY A 36 -4.75 12.38 8.30
CA GLY A 36 -5.28 13.71 8.00
C GLY A 36 -6.76 13.85 8.38
N ILE A 37 -7.59 12.84 8.10
CA ILE A 37 -8.99 12.78 8.54
C ILE A 37 -9.11 12.85 10.07
N LYS A 38 -8.23 12.15 10.80
CA LYS A 38 -8.17 12.25 12.27
C LYS A 38 -7.79 13.65 12.74
N LEU A 39 -6.82 14.31 12.12
CA LEU A 39 -6.43 15.68 12.49
C LEU A 39 -7.60 16.65 12.32
N ILE A 40 -8.29 16.60 11.18
CA ILE A 40 -9.41 17.50 10.88
C ILE A 40 -10.69 17.16 11.65
N SER A 41 -10.80 15.97 12.27
CA SER A 41 -11.91 15.62 13.18
C SER A 41 -12.01 16.55 14.39
N SER A 42 -10.90 17.21 14.77
CA SER A 42 -10.88 18.24 15.82
C SER A 42 -11.72 19.48 15.47
N LYS A 43 -11.98 19.71 14.18
CA LYS A 43 -12.81 20.83 13.70
C LYS A 43 -14.32 20.60 13.88
N LEU A 44 -14.75 19.37 14.16
CA LEU A 44 -16.15 19.08 14.48
C LEU A 44 -16.49 19.58 15.88
N SER A 45 -17.65 20.21 16.03
CA SER A 45 -18.21 20.50 17.36
C SER A 45 -18.75 19.23 18.02
N ASP A 46 -18.97 19.28 19.33
CA ASP A 46 -19.58 18.15 20.07
C ASP A 46 -21.05 17.90 19.66
N SER A 47 -21.69 18.89 19.02
CA SER A 47 -23.05 18.82 18.49
C SER A 47 -23.10 18.70 16.96
N ALA A 48 -22.02 18.27 16.32
CA ALA A 48 -21.97 18.15 14.87
C ALA A 48 -23.05 17.17 14.36
N SER A 49 -23.65 17.50 13.22
CA SER A 49 -24.60 16.64 12.52
C SER A 49 -23.89 15.59 11.65
N GLN A 50 -24.66 14.59 11.20
CA GLN A 50 -24.18 13.64 10.19
C GLN A 50 -23.75 14.37 8.90
N SER A 51 -24.51 15.39 8.47
CA SER A 51 -24.22 16.14 7.25
C SER A 51 -22.90 16.89 7.35
N GLU A 52 -22.67 17.62 8.45
CA GLU A 52 -21.41 18.35 8.68
C GLU A 52 -20.21 17.41 8.71
N THR A 53 -20.34 16.26 9.38
CA THR A 53 -19.29 15.23 9.41
C THR A 53 -19.02 14.66 8.01
N THR A 54 -20.07 14.39 7.25
CA THR A 54 -19.97 13.88 5.88
C THR A 54 -19.27 14.88 4.97
N ASP A 55 -19.64 16.16 5.03
CA ASP A 55 -19.07 17.20 4.18
C ASP A 55 -17.61 17.46 4.53
N LEU A 56 -17.27 17.47 5.82
CA LEU A 56 -15.89 17.57 6.29
C LEU A 56 -15.01 16.42 5.75
N VAL A 57 -15.47 15.17 5.83
CA VAL A 57 -14.72 14.03 5.27
C VAL A 57 -14.66 14.08 3.75
N LYS A 58 -15.74 14.48 3.07
CA LYS A 58 -15.73 14.62 1.61
C LYS A 58 -14.70 15.67 1.16
N SER A 59 -14.70 16.86 1.77
CA SER A 59 -13.78 17.93 1.39
C SER A 59 -12.32 17.57 1.67
N TYR A 60 -12.00 17.25 2.93
CA TYR A 60 -10.62 17.06 3.35
C TYR A 60 -10.08 15.66 3.02
N GLY A 61 -10.92 14.63 3.14
CA GLY A 61 -10.53 13.25 2.83
C GLY A 61 -10.23 13.05 1.35
N TYR A 62 -11.10 13.55 0.45
CA TYR A 62 -10.82 13.43 -0.99
C TYR A 62 -9.72 14.35 -1.47
N GLU A 63 -9.50 15.51 -0.86
CA GLU A 63 -8.34 16.34 -1.20
C GLU A 63 -7.03 15.60 -0.91
N LEU A 64 -6.90 14.95 0.25
CA LEU A 64 -5.74 14.10 0.55
C LEU A 64 -5.64 12.89 -0.38
N ALA A 65 -6.75 12.16 -0.58
CA ALA A 65 -6.76 10.95 -1.40
C ALA A 65 -6.54 11.22 -2.90
N ASN A 66 -6.84 12.43 -3.37
CA ASN A 66 -6.62 12.87 -4.74
C ASN A 66 -5.43 13.82 -4.88
N ALA A 67 -4.63 13.99 -3.82
CA ALA A 67 -3.38 14.75 -3.90
C ALA A 67 -2.42 14.18 -4.96
N ARG A 68 -2.64 12.91 -5.35
CA ARG A 68 -2.04 12.25 -6.51
C ARG A 68 -3.11 11.49 -7.29
N ASP A 69 -2.92 11.39 -8.61
CA ASP A 69 -3.94 10.87 -9.53
C ASP A 69 -4.28 9.38 -9.32
N ASN A 70 -3.35 8.57 -8.82
CA ASN A 70 -3.51 7.12 -8.71
C ASN A 70 -3.28 6.60 -7.28
N GLU A 71 -4.26 6.81 -6.39
CA GLU A 71 -4.22 6.35 -4.99
C GLU A 71 -5.54 5.65 -4.59
N PRO A 72 -5.88 4.52 -5.24
CA PRO A 72 -7.17 3.84 -5.03
C PRO A 72 -7.37 3.36 -3.58
N LEU A 73 -6.32 2.92 -2.88
CA LEU A 73 -6.43 2.51 -1.48
C LEU A 73 -6.84 3.68 -0.58
N ALA A 74 -6.27 4.87 -0.78
CA ALA A 74 -6.64 6.08 -0.04
C ALA A 74 -8.09 6.49 -0.34
N ARG A 75 -8.49 6.49 -1.61
CA ARG A 75 -9.87 6.77 -2.05
C ARG A 75 -10.87 5.77 -1.46
N ASN A 76 -10.51 4.49 -1.41
CA ASN A 76 -11.34 3.45 -0.82
C ASN A 76 -11.50 3.65 0.70
N GLY A 77 -10.45 4.12 1.39
CA GLY A 77 -10.55 4.52 2.81
C GLY A 77 -11.56 5.64 3.03
N VAL A 78 -11.51 6.69 2.20
CA VAL A 78 -12.50 7.80 2.26
C VAL A 78 -13.91 7.28 1.99
N LYS A 79 -14.11 6.49 0.92
CA LYS A 79 -15.41 5.88 0.59
C LYS A 79 -15.95 5.00 1.72
N TYR A 80 -15.08 4.19 2.32
CA TYR A 80 -15.44 3.32 3.45
C TYR A 80 -15.92 4.14 4.65
N ILE A 81 -15.20 5.21 5.02
CA ILE A 81 -15.59 6.10 6.12
C ILE A 81 -16.93 6.77 5.82
N LEU A 82 -17.11 7.33 4.62
CA LEU A 82 -18.36 7.97 4.21
C LEU A 82 -19.55 7.01 4.26
N TYR A 83 -19.36 5.77 3.80
CA TYR A 83 -20.39 4.73 3.89
C TYR A 83 -20.75 4.46 5.36
N LYS A 84 -19.76 4.30 6.25
CA LYS A 84 -20.00 4.01 7.67
C LYS A 84 -20.65 5.17 8.43
N ILE A 85 -20.33 6.42 8.09
CA ILE A 85 -21.05 7.61 8.60
C ILE A 85 -22.51 7.56 8.15
N GLY A 86 -22.76 7.21 6.89
CA GLY A 86 -24.08 7.00 6.32
C GLY A 86 -24.90 5.97 7.13
N GLU A 87 -24.30 4.81 7.40
CA GLU A 87 -24.93 3.74 8.19
C GLU A 87 -25.18 4.14 9.64
N ALA A 88 -24.23 4.84 10.28
CA ALA A 88 -24.37 5.26 11.68
C ALA A 88 -25.52 6.26 11.86
N GLY A 89 -25.67 7.23 10.95
CA GLY A 89 -26.72 8.24 11.04
C GLY A 89 -28.14 7.71 10.79
N LYS A 90 -28.30 6.49 10.27
CA LYS A 90 -29.64 5.85 10.19
C LYS A 90 -30.22 5.50 11.55
N ASN A 91 -29.36 5.37 12.58
CA ASN A 91 -29.72 4.89 13.91
C ASN A 91 -29.57 5.96 15.00
N LEU A 92 -29.28 7.21 14.64
CA LEU A 92 -29.03 8.30 15.58
C LEU A 92 -29.92 9.49 15.24
N GLU A 93 -30.45 10.18 16.25
CA GLU A 93 -31.05 11.50 16.04
C GLU A 93 -29.95 12.55 15.79
N ASP A 94 -30.33 13.65 15.13
CA ASP A 94 -29.40 14.73 14.82
C ASP A 94 -28.80 15.33 16.12
N GLY A 95 -27.46 15.38 16.17
CA GLY A 95 -26.72 15.94 17.31
C GLY A 95 -26.46 14.97 18.47
N GLU A 96 -26.95 13.73 18.41
CA GLU A 96 -26.72 12.71 19.45
C GLU A 96 -25.43 11.89 19.24
N GLY A 97 -24.84 11.95 18.05
CA GLY A 97 -23.65 11.18 17.70
C GLY A 97 -22.35 11.83 18.16
N ASN A 98 -21.47 11.08 18.84
CA ASN A 98 -20.07 11.47 18.98
C ASN A 98 -19.30 11.21 17.68
N TRP A 99 -19.53 12.06 16.68
CA TRP A 99 -18.96 11.90 15.33
C TRP A 99 -17.43 11.99 15.31
N ARG A 100 -16.84 12.81 16.21
CA ARG A 100 -15.39 12.90 16.34
C ARG A 100 -14.80 11.55 16.75
N GLU A 101 -15.34 10.92 17.78
CA GLU A 101 -14.89 9.61 18.24
C GLU A 101 -15.14 8.52 17.20
N LEU A 102 -16.31 8.54 16.55
CA LEU A 102 -16.64 7.62 15.46
C LEU A 102 -15.62 7.72 14.32
N LEU A 103 -15.29 8.93 13.84
CA LEU A 103 -14.30 9.11 12.78
C LEU A 103 -12.94 8.53 13.17
N GLN A 104 -12.51 8.73 14.41
CA GLN A 104 -11.25 8.17 14.88
C GLN A 104 -11.28 6.64 14.92
N GLU A 105 -12.39 6.03 15.36
CA GLU A 105 -12.53 4.57 15.35
C GLU A 105 -12.59 4.00 13.94
N LEU A 106 -13.37 4.61 13.03
CA LEU A 106 -13.44 4.17 11.63
C LEU A 106 -12.08 4.24 10.94
N CYS A 107 -11.29 5.27 11.22
CA CYS A 107 -9.91 5.35 10.74
C CYS A 107 -9.05 4.21 11.32
N ARG A 108 -9.16 3.91 12.62
CA ARG A 108 -8.44 2.80 13.25
C ARG A 108 -8.86 1.45 12.67
N GLU A 109 -10.16 1.24 12.46
CA GLU A 109 -10.71 0.02 11.87
C GLU A 109 -10.15 -0.21 10.46
N TYR A 110 -10.16 0.81 9.61
CA TYR A 110 -9.62 0.68 8.25
C TYR A 110 -8.11 0.41 8.23
N ILE A 111 -7.34 1.07 9.12
CA ILE A 111 -5.90 0.81 9.27
C ILE A 111 -5.63 -0.65 9.67
N ARG A 112 -6.34 -1.16 10.69
CA ARG A 112 -6.27 -2.57 11.10
C ARG A 112 -6.62 -3.49 9.93
N GLY A 113 -7.65 -3.16 9.16
CA GLY A 113 -8.06 -3.90 7.98
C GLY A 113 -6.95 -4.04 6.92
N ILE A 114 -6.18 -2.97 6.68
CA ILE A 114 -5.00 -3.00 5.78
C ILE A 114 -3.92 -3.95 6.33
N GLU A 115 -3.60 -3.83 7.62
CA GLU A 115 -2.56 -4.64 8.27
C GLU A 115 -2.92 -6.14 8.25
N ASP A 116 -4.17 -6.46 8.60
CA ASP A 116 -4.64 -7.84 8.63
C ASP A 116 -4.76 -8.43 7.22
N ALA A 117 -5.17 -7.63 6.23
CA ALA A 117 -5.13 -8.06 4.83
C ALA A 117 -3.69 -8.41 4.40
N LYS A 118 -2.71 -7.58 4.77
CA LYS A 118 -1.30 -7.86 4.46
C LYS A 118 -0.80 -9.14 5.13
N LYS A 119 -1.14 -9.38 6.40
CA LYS A 119 -0.81 -10.63 7.11
C LYS A 119 -1.38 -11.84 6.39
N ARG A 120 -2.67 -11.81 6.04
CA ARG A 120 -3.34 -12.90 5.30
C ARG A 120 -2.68 -13.17 3.94
N ILE A 121 -2.29 -12.12 3.21
CA ILE A 121 -1.57 -12.29 1.93
C ILE A 121 -0.24 -13.04 2.15
N ILE A 122 0.51 -12.68 3.19
CA ILE A 122 1.79 -13.32 3.52
C ILE A 122 1.58 -14.77 4.00
N GLU A 123 0.55 -15.04 4.80
CA GLU A 123 0.24 -16.40 5.26
C GLU A 123 -0.16 -17.31 4.10
N ASN A 124 -0.96 -16.78 3.17
CA ASN A 124 -1.43 -17.51 2.00
C ASN A 124 -0.39 -17.60 0.86
N SER A 125 0.71 -16.86 0.94
CA SER A 125 1.70 -16.82 -0.15
C SER A 125 2.40 -18.15 -0.38
N LYS A 126 2.35 -19.09 0.58
CA LYS A 126 2.86 -20.46 0.42
C LYS A 126 2.24 -21.17 -0.79
N GLY A 127 0.97 -20.88 -1.08
CA GLY A 127 0.27 -21.43 -2.24
C GLY A 127 0.87 -21.00 -3.58
N ALA A 128 1.58 -19.86 -3.65
CA ALA A 128 2.22 -19.39 -4.87
C ALA A 128 3.39 -20.27 -5.33
N PHE A 129 3.93 -21.10 -4.42
CA PHE A 129 5.01 -22.04 -4.69
C PHE A 129 4.51 -23.48 -4.93
N SER A 130 3.20 -23.71 -4.79
CA SER A 130 2.61 -25.04 -4.92
C SER A 130 2.74 -25.56 -6.35
N GLY A 131 3.23 -26.80 -6.49
CA GLY A 131 3.40 -27.45 -7.80
C GLY A 131 4.73 -27.14 -8.49
N ILE A 132 5.62 -26.40 -7.83
CA ILE A 132 7.00 -26.21 -8.27
C ILE A 132 7.89 -27.10 -7.39
N GLU A 133 8.54 -28.11 -7.99
CA GLU A 133 9.39 -29.06 -7.25
C GLU A 133 10.60 -28.37 -6.61
N GLU A 134 11.27 -27.50 -7.37
CA GLU A 134 12.40 -26.69 -6.94
C GLU A 134 12.34 -25.33 -7.63
N VAL A 135 12.34 -24.25 -6.85
CA VAL A 135 12.36 -22.88 -7.39
C VAL A 135 13.80 -22.51 -7.71
N ARG A 136 14.08 -22.22 -8.98
CA ARG A 136 15.42 -21.91 -9.49
C ARG A 136 15.74 -20.42 -9.45
N GLY A 137 14.72 -19.56 -9.35
CA GLY A 137 14.91 -18.12 -9.21
C GLY A 137 13.60 -17.37 -9.02
N ILE A 138 13.69 -16.25 -8.29
CA ILE A 138 12.56 -15.36 -8.01
C ILE A 138 12.87 -13.95 -8.51
N MET A 139 11.90 -13.32 -9.16
CA MET A 139 12.00 -11.93 -9.63
C MET A 139 11.01 -11.00 -8.92
N THR A 140 11.39 -9.74 -8.75
CA THR A 140 10.47 -8.68 -8.32
C THR A 140 10.75 -7.34 -8.99
N HIS A 141 9.71 -6.52 -9.15
CA HIS A 141 9.76 -5.20 -9.78
C HIS A 141 9.16 -4.12 -8.86
N CYS A 142 9.73 -2.91 -8.89
CA CYS A 142 9.42 -1.82 -7.97
C CYS A 142 9.70 -2.17 -6.50
N HIS A 143 9.03 -1.50 -5.58
CA HIS A 143 9.10 -1.73 -4.15
C HIS A 143 7.71 -2.04 -3.58
N SER A 144 7.49 -3.33 -3.30
CA SER A 144 6.36 -3.81 -2.53
C SER A 144 6.85 -4.43 -1.22
N SER A 145 6.45 -3.83 -0.11
CA SER A 145 6.80 -4.38 1.21
C SER A 145 6.18 -5.75 1.46
N THR A 146 5.06 -6.08 0.80
CA THR A 146 4.44 -7.40 0.85
C THR A 146 5.28 -8.42 0.07
N ALA A 147 5.67 -8.09 -1.16
CA ALA A 147 6.53 -8.97 -1.97
C ALA A 147 7.88 -9.25 -1.28
N VAL A 148 8.52 -8.22 -0.71
CA VAL A 148 9.76 -8.39 0.07
C VAL A 148 9.58 -9.37 1.23
N THR A 149 8.49 -9.27 1.98
CA THR A 149 8.25 -10.21 3.10
C THR A 149 7.97 -11.62 2.60
N VAL A 150 7.18 -11.79 1.54
CA VAL A 150 6.91 -13.11 0.94
C VAL A 150 8.20 -13.77 0.46
N ILE A 151 9.02 -13.03 -0.30
CA ILE A 151 10.31 -13.51 -0.82
C ILE A 151 11.22 -13.90 0.35
N ALA A 152 11.42 -13.00 1.32
CA ALA A 152 12.33 -13.27 2.43
C ALA A 152 11.90 -14.47 3.29
N ASN A 153 10.59 -14.65 3.52
CA ASN A 153 10.07 -15.80 4.25
C ASN A 153 10.28 -17.12 3.48
N TYR A 154 10.22 -17.09 2.14
CA TYR A 154 10.52 -18.28 1.34
C TYR A 154 12.02 -18.59 1.34
N ILE A 155 12.86 -17.57 1.17
CA ILE A 155 14.32 -17.72 1.13
C ILE A 155 14.89 -18.16 2.49
N SER A 156 14.28 -17.80 3.62
CA SER A 156 14.75 -18.29 4.92
C SER A 156 14.73 -19.82 5.03
N ASP A 157 13.79 -20.47 4.33
CA ASP A 157 13.69 -21.93 4.25
C ASP A 157 14.45 -22.50 3.03
N ASN A 158 14.81 -21.63 2.06
CA ASN A 158 15.43 -22.01 0.78
C ASN A 158 16.59 -21.06 0.40
N PRO A 159 17.69 -21.04 1.17
CA PRO A 159 18.74 -20.01 1.05
C PRO A 159 19.55 -20.06 -0.26
N HIS A 160 19.41 -21.12 -1.05
CA HIS A 160 20.10 -21.32 -2.33
C HIS A 160 19.38 -20.67 -3.51
N VAL A 161 18.13 -20.24 -3.33
CA VAL A 161 17.31 -19.69 -4.42
C VAL A 161 17.72 -18.24 -4.69
N PRO A 162 18.21 -17.92 -5.90
CA PRO A 162 18.64 -16.56 -6.23
C PRO A 162 17.44 -15.63 -6.43
N VAL A 163 17.60 -14.37 -6.03
CA VAL A 163 16.58 -13.32 -6.22
C VAL A 163 17.11 -12.23 -7.13
N VAL A 164 16.30 -11.80 -8.09
CA VAL A 164 16.59 -10.66 -8.96
C VAL A 164 15.56 -9.54 -8.78
N THR A 165 16.03 -8.30 -8.72
CA THR A 165 15.16 -7.11 -8.71
C THR A 165 15.57 -6.11 -9.77
N THR A 166 14.60 -5.52 -10.45
CA THR A 166 14.84 -4.46 -11.43
C THR A 166 15.02 -3.10 -10.76
N GLU A 167 15.87 -2.23 -11.30
CA GLU A 167 16.15 -0.92 -10.73
C GLU A 167 14.91 -0.01 -10.59
N THR A 168 13.93 -0.12 -11.50
CA THR A 168 12.66 0.62 -11.53
C THR A 168 12.84 2.12 -11.76
N ARG A 169 13.12 2.52 -13.00
CA ARG A 169 13.17 3.93 -13.40
C ARG A 169 11.79 4.61 -13.28
N PRO A 170 11.75 5.95 -13.10
CA PRO A 170 12.90 6.86 -12.98
C PRO A 170 13.42 7.02 -11.53
N LEU A 171 12.65 6.57 -10.53
CA LEU A 171 12.93 6.85 -9.11
C LEU A 171 13.80 5.79 -8.41
N TYR A 172 14.19 4.74 -9.14
CA TYR A 172 15.08 3.68 -8.67
C TYR A 172 14.57 2.93 -7.43
N GLN A 173 13.26 2.66 -7.35
CA GLN A 173 12.67 1.98 -6.19
C GLN A 173 13.25 0.57 -5.96
N GLY A 174 13.77 -0.08 -7.00
CA GLY A 174 14.46 -1.37 -6.91
C GLY A 174 15.63 -1.36 -5.94
N ARG A 175 16.34 -0.22 -5.80
CA ARG A 175 17.43 -0.07 -4.82
C ARG A 175 16.95 -0.26 -3.39
N LYS A 176 15.76 0.26 -3.08
CA LYS A 176 15.14 0.08 -1.77
C LYS A 176 14.74 -1.37 -1.55
N THR A 177 14.23 -2.04 -2.59
CA THR A 177 13.89 -3.47 -2.55
C THR A 177 15.12 -4.33 -2.30
N ALA A 178 16.18 -4.15 -3.08
CA ALA A 178 17.46 -4.83 -2.88
C ALA A 178 18.00 -4.62 -1.46
N THR A 179 18.01 -3.37 -0.97
CA THR A 179 18.46 -3.06 0.40
C THR A 179 17.65 -3.85 1.44
N ARG A 180 16.31 -3.90 1.32
CA ARG A 180 15.45 -4.61 2.28
C ARG A 180 15.60 -6.14 2.22
N LEU A 181 15.89 -6.69 1.04
CA LEU A 181 16.15 -8.11 0.87
C LEU A 181 17.51 -8.49 1.47
N ILE A 182 18.55 -7.71 1.20
CA ILE A 182 19.89 -7.89 1.77
C ILE A 182 19.87 -7.78 3.31
N GLU A 183 19.16 -6.78 3.87
CA GLU A 183 18.95 -6.66 5.32
C GLU A 183 18.29 -7.90 5.95
N LYS A 184 17.59 -8.71 5.14
CA LYS A 184 16.94 -9.96 5.55
C LYS A 184 17.76 -11.21 5.21
N GLY A 185 19.00 -11.05 4.75
CA GLY A 185 19.90 -12.16 4.42
C GLY A 185 19.62 -12.81 3.06
N VAL A 186 18.89 -12.15 2.16
CA VAL A 186 18.59 -12.66 0.83
C VAL A 186 19.67 -12.22 -0.17
N ASP A 187 20.33 -13.18 -0.82
CA ASP A 187 21.24 -12.88 -1.93
C ASP A 187 20.44 -12.32 -3.12
N THR A 188 20.72 -11.05 -3.45
CA THR A 188 19.89 -10.27 -4.37
C THR A 188 20.75 -9.63 -5.46
N THR A 189 20.48 -10.02 -6.71
CA THR A 189 21.02 -9.36 -7.89
C THR A 189 20.10 -8.21 -8.32
N MET A 190 20.64 -7.01 -8.50
CA MET A 190 19.88 -5.89 -9.08
C MET A 190 20.25 -5.72 -10.55
N ILE A 191 19.24 -5.62 -11.41
CA ILE A 191 19.39 -5.46 -12.86
C ILE A 191 18.74 -4.17 -13.34
N VAL A 192 19.12 -3.68 -14.52
CA VAL A 192 18.38 -2.62 -15.21
C VAL A 192 17.03 -3.15 -15.71
N ASP A 193 16.04 -2.26 -15.85
CA ASP A 193 14.69 -2.66 -16.28
C ASP A 193 14.71 -3.39 -17.63
N SER A 194 15.53 -2.94 -18.59
CA SER A 194 15.68 -3.55 -19.92
C SER A 194 16.32 -4.94 -19.93
N ALA A 195 16.93 -5.39 -18.83
CA ALA A 195 17.47 -6.75 -18.73
C ALA A 195 16.41 -7.76 -18.27
N ALA A 196 15.22 -7.32 -17.82
CA ALA A 196 14.16 -8.18 -17.31
C ALA A 196 13.80 -9.32 -18.27
N GLU A 197 13.64 -9.01 -19.56
CA GLU A 197 13.33 -10.01 -20.60
C GLU A 197 14.34 -11.15 -20.63
N SER A 198 15.64 -10.86 -20.48
CA SER A 198 16.68 -11.89 -20.50
C SER A 198 16.52 -12.91 -19.37
N PHE A 199 16.12 -12.47 -18.18
CA PHE A 199 15.87 -13.35 -17.04
C PHE A 199 14.57 -14.15 -17.19
N ILE A 200 13.51 -13.53 -17.72
CA ILE A 200 12.21 -14.20 -17.93
C ILE A 200 12.28 -15.22 -19.07
N THR A 201 13.16 -15.03 -20.05
CA THR A 201 13.36 -15.93 -21.20
C THR A 201 14.49 -16.94 -21.00
N ASP A 202 14.92 -17.15 -19.75
CA ASP A 202 15.99 -18.09 -19.35
C ASP A 202 17.34 -17.87 -20.05
N LYS A 203 17.61 -16.64 -20.51
CA LYS A 203 18.90 -16.21 -21.09
C LYS A 203 19.80 -15.50 -20.07
N GLY A 204 19.26 -15.18 -18.89
CA GLY A 204 19.98 -14.56 -17.78
C GLY A 204 20.93 -15.55 -17.09
N SER A 205 21.51 -15.13 -15.98
CA SER A 205 22.43 -15.97 -15.20
C SER A 205 21.75 -17.18 -14.55
N PHE A 206 20.43 -17.12 -14.37
CA PHE A 206 19.59 -18.20 -13.86
C PHE A 206 18.13 -18.00 -14.35
N PRO A 207 17.34 -19.08 -14.47
CA PRO A 207 15.94 -19.01 -14.86
C PRO A 207 15.06 -18.41 -13.75
N ILE A 208 13.93 -17.84 -14.13
CA ILE A 208 12.94 -17.27 -13.19
C ILE A 208 11.67 -18.12 -13.23
N ASP A 209 11.33 -18.74 -12.10
CA ASP A 209 10.10 -19.54 -11.98
C ASP A 209 8.93 -18.73 -11.44
N ILE A 210 9.21 -17.71 -10.61
CA ILE A 210 8.19 -16.94 -9.93
C ILE A 210 8.53 -15.44 -9.95
N LEU A 211 7.51 -14.64 -10.25
CA LEU A 211 7.58 -13.18 -10.18
C LEU A 211 6.57 -12.65 -9.16
N PHE A 212 7.06 -11.92 -8.16
CA PHE A 212 6.21 -11.22 -7.19
C PHE A 212 6.24 -9.72 -7.45
N ILE A 213 5.07 -9.14 -7.67
CA ILE A 213 4.88 -7.68 -7.76
C ILE A 213 3.82 -7.21 -6.76
N GLY A 214 3.90 -5.92 -6.41
CA GLY A 214 2.76 -5.24 -5.79
C GLY A 214 1.65 -4.97 -6.80
N ALA A 215 0.50 -4.52 -6.29
CA ALA A 215 -0.58 -3.97 -7.09
C ALA A 215 -1.05 -2.69 -6.43
N ASP A 216 -1.14 -1.60 -7.21
CA ASP A 216 -1.77 -0.37 -6.77
C ASP A 216 -3.29 -0.50 -6.91
N GLN A 217 -3.77 -1.10 -8.01
CA GLN A 217 -5.19 -1.37 -8.26
C GLN A 217 -5.39 -2.74 -8.90
N ILE A 218 -6.47 -3.41 -8.53
CA ILE A 218 -7.01 -4.58 -9.24
C ILE A 218 -8.45 -4.22 -9.61
N THR A 219 -8.78 -4.25 -10.89
CA THR A 219 -10.13 -3.94 -11.40
C THR A 219 -11.03 -5.17 -11.36
N SER A 220 -12.34 -4.97 -11.55
CA SER A 220 -13.34 -6.04 -11.45
C SER A 220 -13.21 -7.13 -12.52
N ASP A 221 -12.57 -6.82 -13.66
CA ASP A 221 -12.24 -7.75 -14.74
C ASP A 221 -10.92 -8.50 -14.50
N GLY A 222 -10.21 -8.22 -13.40
CA GLY A 222 -8.93 -8.83 -13.05
C GLY A 222 -7.70 -8.08 -13.59
N SER A 223 -7.88 -6.98 -14.34
CA SER A 223 -6.74 -6.17 -14.78
C SER A 223 -6.01 -5.58 -13.57
N THR A 224 -4.67 -5.59 -13.62
CA THR A 224 -3.82 -5.14 -12.51
C THR A 224 -3.01 -3.92 -12.93
N ILE A 225 -3.10 -2.85 -12.14
CA ILE A 225 -2.35 -1.61 -12.33
C ILE A 225 -1.29 -1.53 -11.24
N ASN A 226 -0.05 -1.31 -11.65
CA ASN A 226 1.11 -1.15 -10.77
C ASN A 226 2.13 -0.20 -11.43
N LYS A 227 3.36 -0.14 -10.91
CA LYS A 227 4.46 0.66 -11.45
C LYS A 227 4.71 0.37 -12.94
N ILE A 228 5.04 1.42 -13.70
CA ILE A 228 5.56 1.31 -15.06
C ILE A 228 6.68 0.27 -15.14
N GLY A 229 6.65 -0.60 -16.13
CA GLY A 229 7.54 -1.77 -16.25
C GLY A 229 6.95 -3.07 -15.71
N SER A 230 5.82 -3.04 -14.98
CA SER A 230 5.17 -4.28 -14.49
C SER A 230 4.62 -5.17 -15.61
N TRP A 231 4.25 -4.58 -16.76
CA TRP A 231 3.77 -5.32 -17.93
C TRP A 231 4.90 -5.78 -18.87
N GLY A 232 6.04 -5.08 -18.84
CA GLY A 232 7.07 -5.13 -19.88
C GLY A 232 7.44 -3.73 -20.34
#